data_AF-A0A378C3K5-F1
#
_entry.id   AF-A0A378C3K5-F1
#
_cell.length_a   1.000
_cell.length_b   1.000
_cell.length_c   1.000
_cell.angle_alpha   90.00
_cell.angle_beta   90.00
_cell.angle_gamma   90.00
#
_symmetry.space_group_name_H-M   'P 1'
#
loop_
_entity.id
_entity.type
_entity.pdbx_description
1 polymer ?
#
loop_
_entity_poly.entity_id
_entity_poly.type
_entity_poly.pdbx_seq_one_letter_code
_entity_poly.pdbx_strand_id
1 'polypeptide(L)'
;MPPVSDPAASGNLRPILRSPSLLTREMLAGVLTALALIPEVISFSVIAGVDPQVSLIASVVLCLAMSVFGGRPAMVTAAAGSVALVIGPMVHQHGVGYILPAVILAGIIQILFGLCGMARLMRFIPPAVMTGFVNALGILIFFAQVPHFWSRQPLIVGLFVLTLLIVLWAPRVIKAIPAPLIAIVALTLYTATAGQQLPTVGDEGSMSGGLPGFTALTVPLNLTTCR
;
A
#
# COMPACT_ATOMS: atom_id res chain seq x y z
N MET A 1 -25.10 -1.40 27.68
CA MET A 1 -23.69 -1.72 28.00
C MET A 1 -22.84 -0.54 27.56
N PRO A 2 -22.05 0.10 28.45
CA PRO A 2 -21.05 1.04 27.99
C PRO A 2 -20.02 0.30 27.12
N PRO A 3 -19.44 0.93 26.09
CA PRO A 3 -18.41 0.31 25.27
C PRO A 3 -17.21 -0.04 26.16
N VAL A 4 -16.79 -1.31 26.11
CA VAL A 4 -15.54 -1.76 26.73
C VAL A 4 -14.42 -0.89 26.14
N SER A 5 -13.69 -0.18 27.00
CA SER A 5 -12.53 0.61 26.57
C SER A 5 -11.53 -0.33 25.91
N ASP A 6 -11.32 -0.19 24.60
CA ASP A 6 -10.42 -1.07 23.85
C ASP A 6 -8.98 -0.84 24.33
N PRO A 7 -8.33 -1.81 25.01
CA PRO A 7 -6.97 -1.63 25.50
C PRO A 7 -5.99 -1.37 24.35
N ALA A 8 -6.28 -1.80 23.12
CA ALA A 8 -5.49 -1.50 21.93
C ALA A 8 -5.44 0.00 21.61
N ALA A 9 -6.50 0.76 21.93
CA ALA A 9 -6.55 2.21 21.72
C ALA A 9 -5.66 3.00 22.68
N SER A 10 -5.27 2.39 23.81
CA SER A 10 -4.46 3.04 24.86
C SER A 10 -2.94 2.94 24.63
N GLY A 11 -2.49 2.16 23.64
CA GLY A 11 -1.07 1.88 23.39
C GLY A 11 -0.39 1.02 24.46
N ASN A 12 -1.13 0.54 25.47
CA ASN A 12 -0.59 -0.29 26.53
C ASN A 12 -0.58 -1.77 26.12
N LEU A 13 0.61 -2.33 25.93
CA LEU A 13 0.80 -3.73 25.48
C LEU A 13 0.58 -4.77 26.60
N ARG A 14 0.71 -4.39 27.87
CA ARG A 14 0.62 -5.31 29.01
C ARG A 14 -0.69 -6.12 29.08
N PRO A 15 -1.89 -5.53 28.92
CA PRO A 15 -3.14 -6.30 28.90
C PRO A 15 -3.25 -7.24 27.69
N ILE A 16 -2.69 -6.84 26.54
CA ILE A 16 -2.72 -7.62 25.31
C ILE A 16 -1.85 -8.88 25.46
N LEU A 17 -0.60 -8.72 25.95
CA LEU A 17 0.34 -9.84 26.12
C LEU A 17 -0.11 -10.84 27.20
N ARG A 18 -0.90 -10.41 28.17
CA ARG A 18 -1.38 -11.27 29.26
C ARG A 18 -2.65 -12.05 28.92
N SER A 19 -3.41 -11.63 27.92
CA SER A 19 -4.67 -12.26 27.55
C SER A 19 -4.55 -12.96 26.20
N PRO A 20 -4.67 -14.30 26.14
CA PRO A 20 -4.48 -15.04 24.89
C PRO A 20 -5.52 -14.66 23.83
N SER A 21 -6.74 -14.28 24.26
CA SER A 21 -7.80 -13.84 23.35
C SER A 21 -7.49 -12.51 22.68
N LEU A 22 -6.96 -11.51 23.40
CA LEU A 22 -6.58 -10.22 22.80
C LEU A 22 -5.35 -10.38 21.91
N LEU A 23 -4.36 -11.16 22.35
CA LEU A 23 -3.19 -11.45 21.51
C LEU A 23 -3.62 -12.08 20.18
N THR A 24 -4.50 -13.09 20.22
CA THR A 24 -5.02 -13.74 19.01
C THR A 24 -5.79 -12.74 18.15
N ARG A 25 -6.60 -11.86 18.76
CA ARG A 25 -7.36 -10.83 18.03
C ARG A 25 -6.43 -9.86 17.28
N GLU A 26 -5.42 -9.33 17.95
CA GLU A 26 -4.47 -8.37 17.36
C GLU A 26 -3.58 -9.05 16.30
N MET A 27 -3.14 -10.29 16.54
CA MET A 27 -2.40 -11.07 15.55
C MET A 27 -3.23 -11.36 14.30
N LEU A 28 -4.49 -11.79 14.46
CA LEU A 28 -5.39 -12.02 13.33
C LEU A 28 -5.67 -10.72 12.57
N ALA A 29 -5.90 -9.60 13.28
CA ALA A 29 -6.08 -8.30 12.64
C ALA A 29 -4.84 -7.89 11.83
N GLY A 30 -3.64 -8.08 12.38
CA GLY A 30 -2.37 -7.84 11.69
C GLY A 30 -2.20 -8.70 10.45
N VAL A 31 -2.44 -10.02 10.55
CA VAL A 31 -2.35 -10.96 9.42
C VAL A 31 -3.34 -10.61 8.32
N LEU A 32 -4.61 -10.36 8.68
CA LEU A 32 -5.64 -9.99 7.70
C LEU A 32 -5.32 -8.67 7.00
N THR A 33 -4.80 -7.68 7.75
CA THR A 33 -4.42 -6.40 7.17
C THR A 33 -3.19 -6.53 6.26
N ALA A 34 -2.20 -7.33 6.66
CA ALA A 34 -1.02 -7.61 5.83
C ALA A 34 -1.43 -8.30 4.51
N LEU A 35 -2.31 -9.31 4.58
CA LEU A 35 -2.84 -9.98 3.38
C LEU A 35 -3.59 -9.02 2.46
N ALA A 36 -4.37 -8.10 3.03
CA ALA A 36 -5.08 -7.08 2.26
C ALA A 36 -4.14 -6.06 1.59
N LEU A 37 -3.00 -5.74 2.21
CA LEU A 37 -2.03 -4.75 1.72
C LEU A 37 -1.15 -5.28 0.58
N ILE A 38 -0.85 -6.57 0.52
CA ILE A 38 0.02 -7.15 -0.53
C ILE A 38 -0.43 -6.74 -1.95
N PRO A 39 -1.68 -6.99 -2.38
CA PRO A 39 -2.12 -6.62 -3.72
C PRO A 39 -2.16 -5.10 -3.95
N GLU A 40 -2.46 -4.32 -2.90
CA GLU A 40 -2.50 -2.86 -2.97
C GLU A 40 -1.10 -2.28 -3.23
N VAL A 41 -0.10 -2.72 -2.48
CA VAL A 41 1.30 -2.30 -2.64
C VAL A 41 1.85 -2.70 -4.01
N ILE A 42 1.53 -3.91 -4.47
CA ILE A 42 1.87 -4.37 -5.82
C ILE A 42 1.24 -3.44 -6.86
N SER A 43 -0.06 -3.17 -6.78
CA SER A 43 -0.74 -2.30 -7.76
C SER A 43 -0.12 -0.89 -7.79
N PHE A 44 0.19 -0.31 -6.63
CA PHE A 44 0.81 1.02 -6.56
C PHE A 44 2.25 1.06 -7.09
N SER A 45 3.00 -0.03 -6.97
CA SER A 45 4.34 -0.13 -7.55
C SER A 45 4.32 -0.04 -9.08
N VAL A 46 3.37 -0.74 -9.71
CA VAL A 46 3.14 -0.72 -11.15
C VAL A 46 2.76 0.69 -11.62
N ILE A 47 1.87 1.36 -10.89
CA ILE A 47 1.49 2.75 -11.18
C ILE A 47 2.69 3.71 -11.07
N ALA A 48 3.59 3.47 -10.12
CA ALA A 48 4.79 4.28 -9.93
C ALA A 48 5.93 3.93 -10.92
N GLY A 49 5.80 2.86 -11.71
CA GLY A 49 6.86 2.36 -12.59
C GLY A 49 8.05 1.78 -11.81
N VAL A 50 7.79 1.13 -10.68
CA VAL A 50 8.80 0.55 -9.79
C VAL A 50 8.52 -0.94 -9.60
N ASP A 51 9.58 -1.74 -9.51
CA ASP A 51 9.45 -3.18 -9.27
C ASP A 51 8.60 -3.48 -8.02
N PRO A 52 7.60 -4.39 -8.10
CA PRO A 52 6.75 -4.74 -6.97
C PRO A 52 7.49 -5.21 -5.73
N GLN A 53 8.60 -5.93 -5.92
CA GLN A 53 9.46 -6.37 -4.84
C GLN A 53 9.98 -5.19 -3.99
N VAL A 54 10.39 -4.08 -4.62
CA VAL A 54 10.93 -2.91 -3.91
C VAL A 54 9.86 -2.28 -3.02
N SER A 55 8.64 -2.11 -3.53
CA SER A 55 7.53 -1.54 -2.77
C SER A 55 7.04 -2.46 -1.64
N LEU A 56 7.05 -3.78 -1.84
CA LEU A 56 6.74 -4.76 -0.80
C LEU A 56 7.76 -4.74 0.33
N ILE A 57 9.06 -4.76 0.00
CA ILE A 57 10.13 -4.67 0.99
C ILE A 57 10.05 -3.34 1.74
N ALA A 58 9.84 -2.22 1.03
CA ALA A 58 9.67 -0.92 1.65
C ALA A 58 8.48 -0.89 2.63
N SER A 59 7.36 -1.52 2.27
CA SER A 59 6.19 -1.62 3.15
C SER A 59 6.46 -2.45 4.40
N VAL A 60 7.20 -3.55 4.28
CA VAL A 60 7.62 -4.36 5.45
C VAL A 60 8.52 -3.55 6.37
N VAL A 61 9.55 -2.91 5.84
CA VAL A 61 10.50 -2.08 6.62
C VAL A 61 9.76 -0.93 7.31
N LEU A 62 8.86 -0.24 6.59
CA LEU A 62 8.06 0.85 7.13
C LEU A 62 7.10 0.37 8.22
N CYS A 63 6.43 -0.76 8.02
CA CYS A 63 5.53 -1.34 9.02
C CYS A 63 6.27 -1.74 10.29
N LEU A 64 7.46 -2.34 10.18
CA LEU A 64 8.30 -2.68 11.32
C LEU A 64 8.79 -1.43 12.06
N ALA A 65 9.28 -0.41 11.33
CA ALA A 65 9.70 0.85 11.92
C ALA A 65 8.54 1.55 12.65
N MET A 66 7.37 1.63 12.03
CA MET A 66 6.19 2.29 12.60
C MET A 66 5.55 1.50 13.74
N SER A 67 5.78 0.18 13.84
CA SER A 67 5.36 -0.60 15.01
C SER A 67 6.14 -0.22 16.27
N VAL A 68 7.35 0.33 16.13
CA VAL A 68 8.20 0.77 17.24
C VAL A 68 8.08 2.28 17.47
N PHE A 69 8.13 3.07 16.40
CA PHE A 69 8.20 4.54 16.47
C PHE A 69 6.85 5.24 16.27
N GLY A 70 5.78 4.51 15.94
CA GLY A 70 4.47 5.09 15.63
C GLY A 70 3.79 5.72 16.84
N GLY A 71 3.22 6.91 16.64
CA GLY A 71 2.51 7.64 17.71
C GLY A 71 1.04 7.26 17.89
N ARG A 72 0.45 6.47 16.98
CA ARG A 72 -0.97 6.08 17.02
C ARG A 72 -1.13 4.56 16.88
N PRO A 73 -1.46 3.85 17.98
CA PRO A 73 -1.72 2.42 17.95
C PRO A 73 -2.83 2.04 16.95
N ALA A 74 -2.76 0.82 16.42
CA ALA A 74 -3.67 0.25 15.41
C ALA A 74 -3.69 0.98 14.04
N MET A 75 -2.82 1.96 13.81
CA MET A 75 -2.64 2.57 12.48
C MET A 75 -1.61 1.77 11.69
N VAL A 76 -2.04 1.19 10.57
CA VAL A 76 -1.12 0.50 9.65
C VAL A 76 -0.54 1.50 8.66
N THR A 77 0.78 1.46 8.50
CA THR A 77 1.52 2.32 7.56
C THR A 77 2.24 1.44 6.55
N ALA A 78 1.98 1.67 5.27
CA ALA A 78 2.58 0.95 4.14
C ALA A 78 2.71 1.91 2.94
N ALA A 79 3.19 1.41 1.80
CA ALA A 79 3.21 2.21 0.56
C ALA A 79 1.78 2.61 0.16
N ALA A 80 1.53 3.91 0.05
CA ALA A 80 0.21 4.47 -0.28
C ALA A 80 0.16 4.97 -1.73
N GLY A 81 -1.01 4.82 -2.37
CA GLY A 81 -1.22 5.26 -3.76
C GLY A 81 -1.01 6.76 -3.96
N SER A 82 -1.27 7.57 -2.92
CA SER A 82 -1.00 9.01 -2.92
C SER A 82 0.48 9.33 -3.13
N VAL A 83 1.38 8.53 -2.56
CA VAL A 83 2.82 8.69 -2.72
C VAL A 83 3.28 8.13 -4.06
N ALA A 84 2.75 6.96 -4.46
CA ALA A 84 3.06 6.33 -5.74
C ALA A 84 2.75 7.24 -6.94
N LEU A 85 1.59 7.92 -6.94
CA LEU A 85 1.19 8.85 -8.00
C LEU A 85 2.07 10.10 -8.08
N VAL A 86 2.70 10.51 -6.97
CA VAL A 86 3.64 11.63 -6.94
C VAL A 86 5.03 11.20 -7.39
N ILE A 87 5.45 9.98 -7.02
CA ILE A 87 6.76 9.43 -7.38
C ILE A 87 6.80 8.99 -8.85
N GLY A 88 5.71 8.47 -9.42
CA GLY A 88 5.69 7.96 -10.80
C GLY A 88 6.25 8.94 -11.85
N PRO A 89 5.79 10.19 -11.92
CA PRO A 89 6.36 11.18 -12.82
C PRO A 89 7.85 11.45 -12.58
N MET A 90 8.29 11.46 -11.31
CA MET A 90 9.71 11.63 -10.95
C MET A 90 10.55 10.45 -11.45
N VAL A 91 10.07 9.21 -11.27
CA VAL A 91 10.73 7.99 -11.76
C VAL A 91 10.81 8.00 -13.28
N HIS A 92 9.74 8.43 -13.96
CA HIS A 92 9.74 8.53 -15.42
C HIS A 92 10.75 9.58 -15.95
N GLN A 93 10.98 10.66 -15.21
CA GLN A 93 11.90 11.73 -15.61
C GLN A 93 13.36 11.49 -15.21
N HIS A 94 13.61 10.96 -14.00
CA HIS A 94 14.95 10.89 -13.38
C HIS A 94 15.41 9.44 -13.14
N GLY A 95 14.51 8.47 -13.26
CA GLY A 95 14.78 7.06 -13.01
C GLY A 95 14.58 6.64 -11.55
N VAL A 96 14.52 5.32 -11.36
CA VAL A 96 14.28 4.65 -10.06
C VAL A 96 15.36 4.98 -9.02
N GLY A 97 16.59 5.29 -9.45
CA GLY A 97 17.71 5.62 -8.56
C GLY A 97 17.47 6.86 -7.68
N TYR A 98 16.58 7.76 -8.10
CA TYR A 98 16.23 8.98 -7.35
C TYR A 98 15.23 8.73 -6.20
N ILE A 99 14.60 7.55 -6.14
CA ILE A 99 13.61 7.22 -5.10
C ILE A 99 14.25 7.26 -3.70
N LEU A 100 15.39 6.58 -3.52
CA LEU A 100 16.03 6.50 -2.20
C LEU A 100 16.46 7.89 -1.68
N PRO A 101 17.17 8.74 -2.46
CA PRO A 101 17.40 10.14 -2.10
C PRO A 101 16.14 10.92 -1.73
N ALA A 102 15.08 10.80 -2.54
CA ALA A 102 13.82 11.52 -2.30
C ALA A 102 13.14 11.07 -1.01
N VAL A 103 13.11 9.77 -0.73
CA VAL A 103 12.54 9.20 0.50
C VAL A 103 13.35 9.60 1.73
N ILE A 104 14.68 9.59 1.65
CA ILE A 104 15.54 10.08 2.75
C ILE A 104 15.28 11.55 3.03
N LEU A 105 15.24 12.38 1.98
CA LEU A 105 14.95 13.81 2.12
C LEU A 105 13.56 14.06 2.70
N ALA A 106 12.54 13.34 2.21
CA ALA A 106 11.19 13.41 2.75
C ALA A 106 11.14 13.00 4.23
N GLY A 107 11.84 11.94 4.63
CA GLY A 107 11.94 11.51 6.02
C GLY A 107 12.60 12.55 6.93
N ILE A 108 13.69 13.18 6.47
CA ILE A 108 14.34 14.28 7.18
C ILE A 108 13.36 15.44 7.37
N ILE A 109 12.66 15.85 6.30
CA ILE A 109 11.67 16.93 6.37
C ILE A 109 10.54 16.57 7.35
N GLN A 110 10.03 15.33 7.31
CA GLN A 110 9.00 14.85 8.23
C GLN A 110 9.44 14.90 9.69
N ILE A 111 10.68 14.47 9.98
CA ILE A 111 11.25 14.53 11.34
C ILE A 111 11.36 15.98 11.81
N LEU A 112 11.89 16.88 10.97
CA LEU A 112 12.00 18.31 11.29
C LEU A 112 10.62 18.93 11.56
N PHE A 113 9.62 18.62 10.74
CA PHE A 113 8.24 19.09 10.96
C PHE A 113 7.65 18.55 12.27
N GLY A 114 7.93 17.30 12.61
CA GLY A 114 7.55 16.71 13.89
C GLY A 114 8.17 17.46 15.08
N LEU A 115 9.49 17.69 15.04
CA LEU A 115 10.24 18.38 16.09
C LEU A 115 9.84 19.85 16.25
N CYS A 116 9.57 20.56 15.15
CA CYS A 116 9.11 21.94 15.18
C CYS A 116 7.63 22.09 15.60
N GLY A 117 6.91 20.99 15.86
CA GLY A 117 5.49 21.04 16.20
C GLY A 117 4.59 21.50 15.05
N MET A 118 5.08 21.37 13.80
CA MET A 118 4.41 21.82 12.58
C MET A 118 3.16 20.98 12.27
N ALA A 119 2.99 19.83 12.93
CA ALA A 119 1.77 19.00 12.85
C ALA A 119 0.49 19.80 13.13
N ARG A 120 0.55 20.83 13.99
CA ARG A 120 -0.59 21.71 14.26
C ARG A 120 -1.01 22.55 13.05
N LEU A 121 -0.12 22.79 12.08
CA LEU A 121 -0.48 23.55 10.88
C LEU A 121 -1.30 22.75 9.88
N MET A 122 -1.35 21.41 9.99
CA MET A 122 -2.23 20.60 9.14
C MET A 122 -3.71 21.04 9.26
N ARG A 123 -4.11 21.63 10.40
CA ARG A 123 -5.47 22.18 10.59
C ARG A 123 -5.79 23.38 9.69
N PHE A 124 -4.78 24.03 9.10
CA PHE A 124 -4.94 25.16 8.19
C PHE A 124 -5.06 24.74 6.73
N ILE A 125 -4.88 23.45 6.41
CA ILE A 125 -5.10 22.96 5.05
C ILE A 125 -6.60 23.03 4.75
N PRO A 126 -7.04 23.80 3.73
CA PRO A 126 -8.46 23.93 3.44
C PRO A 126 -9.08 22.57 3.08
N PRO A 127 -10.29 22.26 3.58
CA PRO A 127 -10.99 21.03 3.22
C PRO A 127 -11.14 20.85 1.71
N ALA A 128 -11.34 21.95 0.97
CA ALA A 128 -11.42 21.93 -0.50
C ALA A 128 -10.16 21.38 -1.18
N VAL A 129 -8.97 21.67 -0.63
CA VAL A 129 -7.69 21.14 -1.15
C VAL A 129 -7.60 19.63 -0.90
N MET A 130 -7.98 19.19 0.30
CA MET A 130 -8.00 17.77 0.66
C MET A 130 -8.97 16.98 -0.20
N THR A 131 -10.21 17.48 -0.39
CA THR A 131 -11.21 16.84 -1.25
C THR A 131 -10.79 16.85 -2.71
N GLY A 132 -10.23 17.95 -3.20
CA GLY A 132 -9.68 18.03 -4.57
C GLY A 132 -8.56 17.01 -4.80
N PHE A 133 -7.63 16.90 -3.85
CA PHE A 133 -6.54 15.92 -3.91
C PHE A 133 -7.06 14.47 -3.92
N VAL A 134 -7.99 14.12 -3.02
CA VAL A 134 -8.56 12.76 -2.96
C VAL A 134 -9.36 12.42 -4.22
N ASN A 135 -10.15 13.36 -4.76
CA ASN A 135 -10.88 13.16 -6.01
C ASN A 135 -9.93 12.95 -7.19
N ALA A 136 -8.89 13.79 -7.30
CA ALA A 136 -7.86 13.66 -8.33
C ALA A 136 -7.14 12.31 -8.22
N LEU A 137 -6.76 11.89 -7.01
CA LEU A 137 -6.16 10.59 -6.74
C LEU A 137 -7.07 9.46 -7.22
N GLY A 138 -8.37 9.48 -6.90
CA GLY A 138 -9.32 8.46 -7.34
C GLY A 138 -9.44 8.38 -8.87
N ILE A 139 -9.53 9.53 -9.53
CA ILE A 139 -9.58 9.60 -11.00
C ILE A 139 -8.28 9.08 -11.62
N LEU A 140 -7.12 9.45 -11.07
CA LEU A 140 -5.82 9.00 -11.55
C LEU A 140 -5.63 7.49 -11.39
N ILE A 141 -6.02 6.92 -10.25
CA ILE A 141 -5.99 5.46 -10.04
C ILE A 141 -6.88 4.78 -11.08
N PHE A 142 -8.10 5.28 -11.29
CA PHE A 142 -9.01 4.70 -12.28
C PHE A 142 -8.39 4.69 -13.68
N PHE A 143 -7.87 5.83 -14.15
CA PHE A 143 -7.22 5.91 -15.46
C PHE A 143 -5.95 5.07 -15.54
N ALA A 144 -5.20 4.91 -14.46
CA ALA A 144 -4.04 4.01 -14.42
C ALA A 144 -4.44 2.53 -14.62
N GLN A 145 -5.67 2.14 -14.27
CA GLN A 145 -6.16 0.78 -14.49
C GLN A 145 -6.69 0.53 -15.91
N VAL A 146 -7.20 1.55 -16.61
CA VAL A 146 -7.83 1.41 -17.94
C VAL A 146 -6.96 0.63 -18.94
N PRO A 147 -5.64 0.88 -19.11
CA PRO A 147 -4.79 0.14 -20.05
C PRO A 147 -4.68 -1.38 -19.81
N HIS A 148 -5.02 -1.84 -18.61
CA HIS A 148 -4.88 -3.24 -18.21
C HIS A 148 -6.04 -4.13 -18.70
N PHE A 149 -7.21 -3.55 -18.98
CA PHE A 149 -8.38 -4.30 -19.44
C PHE A 149 -9.02 -3.73 -20.71
N TRP A 150 -8.87 -2.42 -20.98
CA TRP A 150 -9.47 -1.77 -22.13
C TRP A 150 -8.81 -2.21 -23.43
N SER A 151 -9.61 -2.54 -24.44
CA SER A 151 -9.13 -3.03 -25.74
C SER A 151 -8.22 -4.26 -25.66
N ARG A 152 -8.24 -5.00 -24.55
CA ARG A 152 -7.55 -6.27 -24.37
C ARG A 152 -8.43 -7.44 -24.82
N GLN A 153 -7.89 -8.65 -24.73
CA GLN A 153 -8.60 -9.88 -25.07
C GLN A 153 -9.95 -9.95 -24.32
N PRO A 154 -11.05 -10.41 -24.95
CA PRO A 154 -12.37 -10.48 -24.33
C PRO A 154 -12.39 -11.21 -22.99
N LEU A 155 -11.50 -12.20 -22.82
CA LEU A 155 -11.33 -12.90 -21.55
C LEU A 155 -10.90 -11.97 -20.41
N ILE A 156 -9.97 -11.04 -20.64
CA ILE A 156 -9.51 -10.10 -19.62
C ILE A 156 -10.68 -9.23 -19.15
N VAL A 157 -11.49 -8.75 -20.09
CA VAL A 157 -12.70 -7.96 -19.77
C VAL A 157 -13.71 -8.83 -18.99
N GLY A 158 -13.91 -10.08 -19.39
CA GLY A 158 -14.77 -11.03 -18.68
C GLY A 158 -14.31 -11.29 -17.24
N LEU A 159 -13.00 -11.50 -17.04
CA LEU A 159 -12.40 -11.69 -15.71
C LEU A 159 -12.48 -10.41 -14.87
N PHE A 160 -12.30 -9.23 -15.47
CA PHE A 160 -12.50 -7.95 -14.81
C PHE A 160 -13.94 -7.79 -14.30
N VAL A 161 -14.94 -8.04 -15.15
CA VAL A 161 -16.35 -7.98 -14.77
C VAL A 161 -16.66 -9.02 -13.68
N LEU A 162 -16.14 -10.24 -13.80
CA LEU A 162 -16.29 -11.28 -12.78
C LEU A 162 -15.69 -10.84 -11.44
N THR A 163 -14.51 -10.22 -11.46
CA THR A 163 -13.85 -9.65 -10.27
C THR A 163 -14.76 -8.63 -9.59
N LEU A 164 -15.33 -7.69 -10.35
CA LEU A 164 -16.26 -6.69 -9.82
C LEU A 164 -17.51 -7.36 -9.21
N LEU A 165 -18.06 -8.39 -9.86
CA LEU A 165 -19.20 -9.12 -9.32
C LEU A 165 -18.86 -9.80 -7.98
N ILE A 166 -17.70 -10.46 -7.89
CA ILE A 166 -17.23 -11.07 -6.64
C ILE A 166 -17.07 -10.00 -5.56
N VAL A 167 -16.35 -8.91 -5.84
CA VAL A 167 -16.07 -7.85 -4.86
C VAL A 167 -17.35 -7.19 -4.35
N LEU A 168 -18.35 -6.98 -5.21
CA LEU A 168 -19.61 -6.32 -4.85
C LEU A 168 -20.65 -7.26 -4.21
N TRP A 169 -20.61 -8.56 -4.53
CA TRP A 169 -21.63 -9.50 -4.08
C TRP A 169 -21.17 -10.45 -2.96
N ALA A 170 -19.93 -10.92 -2.98
CA ALA A 170 -19.38 -11.79 -1.94
C ALA A 170 -19.54 -11.25 -0.50
N PRO A 171 -19.34 -9.95 -0.19
CA PRO A 171 -19.48 -9.47 1.19
C PRO A 171 -20.91 -9.53 1.72
N ARG A 172 -21.92 -9.70 0.85
CA ARG A 172 -23.32 -9.93 1.27
C ARG A 172 -23.54 -11.33 1.83
N VAL A 173 -22.73 -12.31 1.38
CA VAL A 173 -22.84 -13.72 1.79
C VAL A 173 -21.76 -14.08 2.81
N ILE A 174 -20.53 -13.60 2.61
CA ILE A 174 -19.35 -13.92 3.42
C ILE A 174 -18.82 -12.63 4.07
N LYS A 175 -18.92 -12.53 5.40
CA LYS A 175 -18.47 -11.35 6.17
C LYS A 175 -17.09 -11.48 6.79
N ALA A 176 -16.58 -12.70 6.90
CA ALA A 176 -15.33 -13.00 7.63
C ALA A 176 -14.06 -12.77 6.78
N ILE A 177 -14.17 -12.84 5.45
CA ILE A 177 -13.04 -12.78 4.53
C ILE A 177 -13.20 -11.55 3.63
N PRO A 178 -12.15 -10.72 3.46
CA PRO A 178 -12.16 -9.61 2.51
C PRO A 178 -12.51 -10.08 1.09
N ALA A 179 -13.54 -9.47 0.49
CA ALA A 179 -13.97 -9.81 -0.86
C ALA A 179 -12.87 -9.70 -1.93
N PRO A 180 -11.93 -8.71 -1.87
CA PRO A 180 -10.81 -8.67 -2.80
C PRO A 180 -9.91 -9.91 -2.74
N LEU A 181 -9.68 -10.49 -1.55
CA LEU A 181 -8.88 -11.71 -1.41
C LEU A 181 -9.57 -12.91 -2.05
N ILE A 182 -10.90 -13.02 -1.89
CA ILE A 182 -11.69 -14.07 -2.54
C ILE A 182 -11.53 -13.97 -4.06
N ALA A 183 -11.64 -12.77 -4.61
CA ALA A 183 -11.50 -12.55 -6.04
C ALA A 183 -10.09 -12.92 -6.54
N ILE A 184 -9.03 -12.46 -5.86
CA ILE A 184 -7.63 -12.76 -6.22
C ILE A 184 -7.38 -14.27 -6.21
N VAL A 185 -7.75 -14.98 -5.15
CA VAL A 185 -7.54 -16.43 -5.04
C VAL A 185 -8.32 -17.18 -6.10
N ALA A 186 -9.60 -16.85 -6.29
CA ALA A 186 -10.47 -17.52 -7.25
C ALA A 186 -9.97 -17.34 -8.70
N LEU A 187 -9.62 -16.10 -9.08
CA LEU A 187 -9.11 -15.82 -10.41
C LEU A 187 -7.74 -16.43 -10.64
N THR A 188 -6.84 -16.38 -9.64
CA THR A 188 -5.51 -17.00 -9.76
C THR A 188 -5.62 -18.51 -9.95
N LEU A 189 -6.50 -19.17 -9.22
CA LEU A 189 -6.74 -20.62 -9.38
C LEU A 189 -7.30 -20.93 -10.78
N TYR A 190 -8.24 -20.11 -11.27
CA TYR A 190 -8.78 -20.26 -12.61
C TYR A 190 -7.70 -20.08 -13.68
N THR A 191 -6.94 -18.99 -13.65
CA THR A 191 -5.92 -18.71 -14.70
C THR A 191 -4.77 -19.70 -14.65
N ALA A 192 -4.36 -20.16 -13.47
CA ALA A 192 -3.31 -21.16 -13.30
C ALA A 192 -3.70 -22.54 -13.83
N THR A 193 -4.99 -22.92 -13.76
CA THR A 193 -5.47 -24.23 -14.21
C THR A 193 -5.97 -24.23 -15.64
N ALA A 194 -6.44 -23.10 -16.15
CA ALA A 194 -6.96 -22.96 -17.51
C ALA A 194 -5.86 -22.95 -18.60
N GLY A 195 -4.57 -22.88 -18.22
CA GLY A 195 -3.43 -22.90 -19.15
C GLY A 195 -3.34 -21.69 -20.08
N GLN A 196 -4.04 -20.60 -19.75
CA GLN A 196 -4.08 -19.40 -20.59
C GLN A 196 -2.93 -18.45 -20.26
N GLN A 197 -2.29 -17.93 -21.30
CA GLN A 197 -1.22 -16.93 -21.16
C GLN A 197 -1.85 -15.54 -21.08
N LEU A 198 -2.09 -15.10 -19.85
CA LEU A 198 -2.57 -13.74 -19.54
C LEU A 198 -1.43 -12.95 -18.91
N PRO A 199 -1.38 -11.62 -19.11
CA PRO A 199 -0.43 -10.76 -18.39
C PRO A 199 -0.58 -10.98 -16.87
N THR A 200 0.55 -11.19 -16.21
CA THR A 200 0.65 -11.45 -14.78
C THR A 200 1.39 -10.33 -14.08
N VAL A 201 1.29 -10.27 -12.76
CA VAL A 201 2.06 -9.32 -11.94
C VAL A 201 3.57 -9.49 -12.14
N GLY A 202 4.04 -10.71 -12.46
CA GLY A 202 5.46 -10.97 -12.73
C GLY A 202 5.98 -10.31 -14.01
N ASP A 203 5.09 -9.91 -14.92
CA ASP A 203 5.46 -9.20 -16.15
C ASP A 203 5.68 -7.70 -15.90
N GLU A 204 5.20 -7.16 -14.77
CA GLU A 204 5.30 -5.75 -14.39
C GLU A 204 6.57 -5.44 -13.56
N GLY A 205 7.37 -6.44 -13.23
CA GLY A 205 8.64 -6.27 -12.52
C GLY A 205 9.07 -7.50 -11.73
N SER A 206 10.28 -7.45 -11.20
CA SER A 206 10.83 -8.60 -10.47
C SER A 206 10.04 -8.86 -9.18
N MET A 207 9.70 -10.13 -8.94
CA MET A 207 9.14 -10.63 -7.67
C MET A 207 10.08 -11.62 -6.96
N SER A 208 11.39 -11.47 -7.16
CA SER A 208 12.37 -12.39 -6.58
C SER A 208 12.31 -12.35 -5.04
N GLY A 209 12.41 -13.51 -4.40
CA GLY A 209 12.45 -13.57 -2.94
C GLY A 209 13.76 -13.01 -2.41
N GLY A 210 13.72 -12.32 -1.27
CA GLY A 210 14.93 -11.84 -0.60
C GLY A 210 14.59 -11.07 0.67
N LEU A 211 15.52 -11.07 1.62
CA LEU A 211 15.45 -10.18 2.77
C LEU A 211 15.82 -8.75 2.34
N PRO A 212 15.29 -7.70 3.01
CA PRO A 212 15.76 -6.34 2.81
C PRO A 212 17.28 -6.28 3.01
N GLY A 213 18.01 -5.97 1.94
CA GLY A 213 19.43 -5.65 1.99
C GLY A 213 19.65 -4.15 2.17
N PHE A 214 20.91 -3.76 2.32
CA PHE A 214 21.30 -2.35 2.25
C PHE A 214 21.43 -1.93 0.79
N THR A 215 20.54 -1.06 0.33
CA THR A 215 20.63 -0.47 -1.00
C THR A 215 21.64 0.67 -0.99
N ALA A 216 22.65 0.59 -1.87
CA ALA A 216 23.61 1.67 -2.04
C ALA A 216 22.96 2.91 -2.68
N LEU A 217 23.40 4.10 -2.28
CA LEU A 217 23.04 5.35 -2.94
C LEU A 217 23.74 5.41 -4.30
N THR A 218 22.99 5.17 -5.37
CA THR A 218 23.49 5.28 -6.75
C THR A 218 23.57 6.73 -7.22
N VAL A 219 22.80 7.63 -6.59
CA VAL A 219 22.75 9.06 -6.89
C VAL A 219 23.33 9.84 -5.70
N PRO A 220 24.25 10.80 -5.92
CA PRO A 220 24.85 11.59 -4.85
C PRO A 220 23.82 12.51 -4.18
N LEU A 221 23.92 12.71 -2.87
CA LEU A 221 23.09 13.65 -2.11
C LEU A 221 23.70 15.06 -2.17
N ASN A 222 23.48 15.78 -3.27
CA ASN A 222 23.97 17.15 -3.46
C ASN A 222 22.87 18.06 -4.05
N LEU A 223 23.15 19.37 -4.12
CA LEU A 223 22.18 20.35 -4.66
C LEU A 223 21.86 20.16 -6.15
N THR A 224 22.73 19.50 -6.92
CA THR A 224 22.44 19.18 -8.33
C THR A 224 21.40 18.07 -8.47
N THR A 225 21.28 17.18 -7.48
CA THR A 225 20.24 16.15 -7.41
C THR A 225 18.86 16.73 -7.10
N CYS A 226 18.81 17.92 -6.51
CA CYS A 226 17.56 18.63 -6.18
C CYS A 226 17.13 19.66 -7.22
N ARG A 227 17.83 19.78 -8.36
CA ARG A 227 17.48 20.65 -9.49
C ARG A 227 16.67 19.87 -10.51
#